data_AF-A0A7S2C2M4-F1
#
_entry.id   AF-A0A7S2C2M4-F1
#
_cell.length_a   1.000
_cell.length_b   1.000
_cell.length_c   1.000
_cell.angle_alpha   90.00
_cell.angle_beta   90.00
_cell.angle_gamma   90.00
#
_symmetry.space_group_name_H-M   'P 1'
#
loop_
_entity.id
_entity.type
_entity.pdbx_description
1 polymer ?
#
loop_
_entity_poly.entity_id
_entity_poly.type
_entity_poly.pdbx_seq_one_letter_code
_entity_poly.pdbx_strand_id
1 'polypeptide(L)'
;MEAPQAFMYASEPQAVPTKRTRAKYREGGEGETDDLTLSNNIMFDRRVVRGNTYAAQVVTQNATQEMERLRSENERAMKRELQRRKREAGKAPRTPPPVDGRVHMDVQTETFLEELTDRPIEVDADTQTEAFLDRPPSPLFVPAKSGVDKGTQIDTDQVFNFDAEVKPILEVLVGKTLQVSMLEVMEEEELSAIRKRQDEFEQMRNAELMEVQRLEAEATRRFAEKQRRIKQEKERTRLQQELKEKVAARSFAKSYLTDLHSDVFMALEETGHFYDPVRKEVSDDFLPWLMDSVVTEVDSVQTAHALADDLLTVALQKAIELQAAETAIFEAEQARVAAEKKRLEEEEAERVALEAAALEAAGGEEPVDGEGGEEA
;
A
#
# COMPACT_ATOMS: atom_id res chain seq x y z
N MET A 1 -28.49 5.63 -11.63
CA MET A 1 -27.38 5.44 -10.67
C MET A 1 -27.93 5.76 -9.30
N GLU A 2 -28.38 4.74 -8.58
CA GLU A 2 -28.86 4.88 -7.20
C GLU A 2 -27.67 4.89 -6.23
N ALA A 3 -27.70 5.81 -5.27
CA ALA A 3 -26.69 5.93 -4.22
C ALA A 3 -26.84 4.80 -3.18
N PRO A 4 -25.74 4.27 -2.62
CA PRO A 4 -25.81 3.21 -1.62
C PRO A 4 -26.40 3.74 -0.31
N GLN A 5 -27.52 3.15 0.11
CA GLN A 5 -28.11 3.40 1.43
C GLN A 5 -27.19 2.82 2.51
N ALA A 6 -26.65 3.67 3.37
CA ALA A 6 -25.89 3.25 4.54
C ALA A 6 -26.84 2.66 5.58
N PHE A 7 -26.72 1.36 5.84
CA PHE A 7 -27.40 0.70 6.95
C PHE A 7 -26.86 1.25 8.28
N MET A 8 -27.66 2.03 9.00
CA MET A 8 -27.41 2.37 10.39
C MET A 8 -28.33 1.52 11.28
N TYR A 9 -27.73 0.65 12.07
CA TYR A 9 -28.41 -0.11 13.12
C TYR A 9 -28.19 0.59 14.46
N ALA A 10 -29.27 1.04 15.09
CA ALA A 10 -29.28 1.56 16.44
C ALA A 10 -30.38 0.83 17.22
N SER A 11 -29.99 0.17 18.32
CA SER A 11 -30.93 -0.41 19.28
C SER A 11 -30.67 0.18 20.66
N GLU A 12 -31.75 0.48 21.38
CA GLU A 12 -31.66 0.91 22.77
C GLU A 12 -31.24 -0.29 23.65
N PRO A 13 -30.37 -0.08 24.65
CA PRO A 13 -29.84 -1.17 25.46
C PRO A 13 -30.96 -1.84 26.27
N GLN A 14 -31.33 -3.05 25.87
CA GLN A 14 -32.32 -3.86 26.57
C GLN A 14 -31.61 -4.80 27.55
N ALA A 15 -31.93 -4.71 28.85
CA ALA A 15 -31.34 -5.55 29.87
C ALA A 15 -31.80 -7.02 29.72
N VAL A 16 -30.85 -7.95 29.81
CA VAL A 16 -31.10 -9.40 29.68
C VAL A 16 -31.89 -9.90 30.90
N PRO A 17 -33.06 -10.56 30.73
CA PRO A 17 -33.78 -11.13 31.85
C PRO A 17 -33.00 -12.33 32.40
N THR A 18 -32.30 -12.14 33.52
CA THR A 18 -31.68 -13.24 34.25
C THR A 18 -32.78 -14.12 34.85
N LYS A 19 -32.88 -15.36 34.37
CA LYS A 19 -33.74 -16.39 34.97
C LYS A 19 -33.46 -16.48 36.48
N ARG A 20 -34.40 -15.98 37.28
CA ARG A 20 -34.39 -16.14 38.74
C ARG A 20 -34.58 -17.63 39.04
N THR A 21 -33.56 -18.29 39.58
CA THR A 21 -33.75 -19.53 40.34
C THR A 21 -34.47 -19.17 41.63
N ARG A 22 -35.80 -19.24 41.58
CA ARG A 22 -36.69 -18.99 42.71
C ARG A 22 -36.58 -20.16 43.70
N ALA A 23 -36.00 -19.94 44.87
CA ALA A 23 -36.11 -20.87 45.98
C ALA A 23 -37.59 -20.90 46.44
N LYS A 24 -38.21 -22.09 46.35
CA LYS A 24 -39.52 -22.38 46.94
C LYS A 24 -39.34 -22.44 48.47
N TYR A 25 -40.32 -21.91 49.20
CA TYR A 25 -40.48 -21.88 50.67
C TYR A 25 -39.82 -20.71 51.41
N ARG A 26 -40.57 -19.60 51.50
CA ARG A 26 -40.75 -18.83 52.73
C ARG A 26 -42.09 -18.10 52.67
N GLU A 27 -43.01 -18.48 53.56
CA GLU A 27 -44.28 -17.80 53.79
C GLU A 27 -44.07 -16.51 54.61
N GLY A 28 -44.90 -15.50 54.30
CA GLY A 28 -45.48 -14.55 55.26
C GLY A 28 -44.55 -13.53 55.90
N GLY A 29 -44.63 -12.29 55.44
CA GLY A 29 -44.10 -11.13 56.16
C GLY A 29 -44.12 -9.88 55.29
N GLU A 30 -45.09 -9.01 55.55
CA GLU A 30 -45.28 -7.70 54.94
C GLU A 30 -44.00 -6.85 55.01
N GLY A 31 -43.63 -6.21 53.91
CA GLY A 31 -42.40 -5.43 53.80
C GLY A 31 -42.00 -5.24 52.34
N GLU A 32 -42.91 -4.70 51.55
CA GLU A 32 -42.55 -4.13 50.25
C GLU A 32 -41.74 -2.85 50.51
N THR A 33 -40.68 -2.63 49.71
CA THR A 33 -39.71 -1.51 49.71
C THR A 33 -38.45 -1.70 50.57
N ASP A 34 -37.45 -2.46 50.06
CA ASP A 34 -36.05 -1.95 50.04
C ASP A 34 -35.02 -2.79 49.24
N ASP A 35 -35.39 -3.89 48.59
CA ASP A 35 -34.39 -4.78 47.93
C ASP A 35 -33.94 -4.30 46.52
N LEU A 36 -34.11 -3.01 46.20
CA LEU A 36 -33.65 -2.38 44.94
C LEU A 36 -32.42 -1.48 45.13
N THR A 37 -31.87 -1.36 46.34
CA THR A 37 -30.80 -0.39 46.66
C THR A 37 -29.47 -1.01 47.07
N LEU A 38 -29.33 -2.33 47.06
CA LEU A 38 -28.00 -2.96 47.01
C LEU A 38 -27.48 -2.85 45.57
N SER A 39 -27.09 -1.62 45.24
CA SER A 39 -26.14 -1.29 44.18
C SER A 39 -25.19 -2.46 44.01
N ASN A 40 -25.29 -3.14 42.87
CA ASN A 40 -24.28 -4.08 42.40
C ASN A 40 -23.01 -3.26 42.23
N ASN A 41 -22.28 -3.10 43.33
CA ASN A 41 -21.12 -2.27 43.37
C ASN A 41 -20.08 -2.98 42.50
N ILE A 42 -19.89 -2.46 41.29
CA ILE A 42 -18.89 -2.90 40.31
C ILE A 42 -17.50 -2.94 40.98
N MET A 43 -17.32 -2.18 42.07
CA MET A 43 -16.17 -2.24 42.95
C MET A 43 -15.95 -3.57 43.70
N PHE A 44 -16.81 -4.58 43.58
CA PHE A 44 -16.54 -5.93 44.10
C PHE A 44 -16.78 -7.05 43.08
N ASP A 45 -17.09 -6.70 41.82
CA ASP A 45 -17.27 -7.70 40.77
C ASP A 45 -15.91 -8.25 40.29
N ARG A 46 -15.73 -9.57 40.42
CA ARG A 46 -14.52 -10.31 40.01
C ARG A 46 -14.29 -10.32 38.51
N ARG A 47 -15.32 -10.02 37.70
CA ARG A 47 -15.23 -9.96 36.23
C ARG A 47 -14.70 -8.62 35.73
N VAL A 48 -14.70 -7.59 36.57
CA VAL A 48 -14.27 -6.24 36.21
C VAL A 48 -12.85 -6.03 36.68
N VAL A 49 -11.90 -6.19 35.75
CA VAL A 49 -10.47 -5.95 35.95
C VAL A 49 -10.23 -4.44 36.06
N ARG A 50 -9.61 -4.01 37.15
CA ARG A 50 -9.33 -2.59 37.42
C ARG A 50 -7.85 -2.34 37.27
N GLY A 51 -7.49 -1.48 36.32
CA GLY A 51 -6.11 -1.14 36.00
C GLY A 51 -5.82 -1.24 34.50
N ASN A 52 -4.65 -0.75 34.11
CA ASN A 52 -4.18 -0.73 32.72
C ASN A 52 -3.90 -2.16 32.22
N THR A 53 -4.53 -2.58 31.12
CA THR A 53 -4.39 -3.92 30.52
C THR A 53 -3.06 -4.15 29.80
N TYR A 54 -2.23 -3.11 29.64
CA TYR A 54 -0.95 -3.16 28.93
C TYR A 54 0.30 -3.34 29.82
N ALA A 55 0.14 -3.32 31.15
CA ALA A 55 1.26 -3.53 32.07
C ALA A 55 1.06 -4.83 32.85
N ALA A 56 1.44 -5.96 32.24
CA ALA A 56 1.71 -7.18 33.00
C ALA A 56 2.92 -6.91 33.90
N GLN A 57 2.68 -6.37 35.10
CA GLN A 57 3.72 -6.18 36.10
C GLN A 57 4.24 -7.58 36.45
N VAL A 58 5.49 -7.87 36.09
CA VAL A 58 6.15 -9.14 36.43
C VAL A 58 6.38 -9.12 37.93
N VAL A 59 5.39 -9.56 38.69
CA VAL A 59 5.50 -9.72 40.14
C VAL A 59 6.45 -10.89 40.37
N THR A 60 7.58 -10.61 41.01
CA THR A 60 8.54 -11.64 41.41
C THR A 60 7.89 -12.55 42.46
N GLN A 61 8.25 -13.85 42.49
CA GLN A 61 7.68 -14.82 43.45
C GLN A 61 7.81 -14.39 44.93
N ASN A 62 8.74 -13.48 45.23
CA ASN A 62 8.92 -12.94 46.59
C ASN A 62 7.82 -11.92 46.96
N ALA A 63 7.36 -11.11 46.01
CA ALA A 63 6.32 -10.11 46.26
C ALA A 63 4.92 -10.73 46.41
N THR A 64 4.66 -11.90 45.80
CA THR A 64 3.41 -12.65 46.02
C THR A 64 3.36 -13.28 47.41
N GLN A 65 4.48 -13.81 47.91
CA GLN A 65 4.56 -14.40 49.25
C GLN A 65 4.40 -13.37 50.37
N GLU A 66 4.89 -12.15 50.17
CA GLU A 66 4.79 -11.08 51.17
C GLU A 66 3.35 -10.54 51.30
N MET A 67 2.65 -10.39 50.17
CA MET A 67 1.22 -10.03 50.14
C MET A 67 0.32 -11.10 50.78
N GLU A 68 0.66 -12.37 50.64
CA GLU A 68 -0.10 -13.48 51.23
C GLU A 68 0.11 -13.56 52.76
N ARG A 69 1.31 -13.27 53.24
CA ARG A 69 1.61 -13.13 54.69
C ARG A 69 0.81 -12.00 55.33
N LEU A 70 0.83 -10.81 54.72
CA LEU A 70 0.07 -9.64 55.20
C LEU A 70 -1.44 -9.89 55.25
N ARG A 71 -1.99 -10.61 54.27
CA ARG A 71 -3.41 -11.03 54.28
C ARG A 71 -3.71 -12.01 55.41
N SER A 72 -2.85 -13.01 55.63
CA SER A 72 -3.01 -13.99 56.70
C SER A 72 -2.91 -13.36 58.10
N GLU A 73 -2.04 -12.37 58.26
CA GLU A 73 -1.90 -11.60 59.50
C GLU A 73 -3.14 -10.75 59.79
N ASN A 74 -3.66 -10.03 58.80
CA ASN A 74 -4.90 -9.26 58.95
C ASN A 74 -6.11 -10.16 59.24
N GLU A 75 -6.22 -11.32 58.60
CA GLU A 75 -7.31 -12.28 58.86
C GLU A 75 -7.23 -12.84 60.30
N ARG A 76 -6.03 -13.11 60.80
CA ARG A 76 -5.81 -13.53 62.20
C ARG A 76 -6.14 -12.43 63.20
N ALA A 77 -5.80 -11.17 62.90
CA ALA A 77 -6.14 -10.03 63.74
C ALA A 77 -7.67 -9.83 63.83
N MET A 78 -8.37 -9.87 62.69
CA MET A 78 -9.82 -9.75 62.61
C MET A 78 -10.53 -10.88 63.39
N LYS A 79 -10.02 -12.11 63.29
CA LYS A 79 -10.58 -13.28 64.01
C LYS A 79 -10.38 -13.19 65.53
N ARG A 80 -9.27 -12.60 66.01
CA ARG A 80 -9.04 -12.34 67.44
C ARG A 80 -9.99 -11.27 67.98
N GLU A 81 -10.24 -10.20 67.23
CA GLU A 81 -11.18 -9.13 67.61
C GLU A 81 -12.62 -9.66 67.70
N LEU A 82 -13.04 -10.48 66.73
CA LEU A 82 -14.37 -11.09 66.75
C LEU A 82 -14.57 -12.03 67.96
N GLN A 83 -13.53 -12.78 68.37
CA GLN A 83 -13.58 -13.62 69.56
C GLN A 83 -13.62 -12.79 70.87
N ARG A 84 -12.94 -11.63 70.91
CA ARG A 84 -13.02 -10.69 72.04
C ARG A 84 -14.45 -10.16 72.21
N ARG A 85 -15.06 -9.71 71.11
CA ARG A 85 -16.45 -9.20 71.10
C ARG A 85 -17.48 -10.26 71.51
N LYS A 86 -17.28 -11.51 71.09
CA LYS A 86 -18.13 -12.64 71.52
C LYS A 86 -17.99 -12.97 73.02
N ARG A 87 -16.78 -12.85 73.58
CA ARG A 87 -16.55 -13.07 75.02
C ARG A 87 -17.15 -11.96 75.89
N GLU A 88 -17.12 -10.72 75.42
CA GLU A 88 -17.74 -9.57 76.11
C GLU A 88 -19.28 -9.67 76.08
N ALA A 89 -19.87 -10.10 74.96
CA ALA A 89 -21.32 -10.31 74.86
C ALA A 89 -21.86 -11.47 75.72
N GLY A 90 -21.02 -12.46 76.06
CA GLY A 90 -21.41 -13.61 76.90
C GLY A 90 -21.47 -13.35 78.41
N LYS A 91 -21.10 -12.13 78.87
CA LYS A 91 -21.06 -11.76 80.29
C LYS A 91 -22.15 -10.77 80.73
N ALA A 92 -23.09 -10.42 79.85
CA ALA A 92 -24.22 -9.57 80.23
C ALA A 92 -25.23 -10.40 81.05
N PRO A 93 -25.56 -10.01 82.30
CA PRO A 93 -26.63 -10.66 83.06
C PRO A 93 -27.98 -10.45 82.34
N ARG A 94 -28.85 -11.47 82.38
CA ARG A 94 -30.15 -11.45 81.67
C ARG A 94 -31.18 -10.48 82.26
N THR A 95 -30.88 -9.90 83.42
CA THR A 95 -31.66 -8.87 84.09
C THR A 95 -30.90 -7.53 84.06
N PRO A 96 -31.61 -6.39 83.88
CA PRO A 96 -30.98 -5.08 83.89
C PRO A 96 -30.30 -4.80 85.24
N PRO A 97 -29.22 -3.99 85.26
CA PRO A 97 -28.51 -3.68 86.48
C PRO A 97 -29.40 -2.92 87.49
N PRO A 98 -29.17 -3.08 88.81
CA PRO A 98 -29.93 -2.36 89.83
C PRO A 98 -29.73 -0.84 89.70
N VAL A 99 -30.78 -0.08 90.00
CA VAL A 99 -30.71 1.39 90.13
C VAL A 99 -29.78 1.74 91.29
N ASP A 100 -28.96 2.78 91.11
CA ASP A 100 -27.94 3.16 92.09
C ASP A 100 -28.57 3.42 93.48
N GLY A 101 -28.02 2.76 94.50
CA GLY A 101 -28.56 2.77 95.87
C GLY A 101 -29.62 1.73 96.22
N ARG A 102 -29.96 0.78 95.33
CA ARG A 102 -30.90 -0.32 95.63
C ARG A 102 -30.30 -1.70 95.35
N VAL A 103 -30.59 -2.66 96.23
CA VAL A 103 -30.19 -4.08 96.09
C VAL A 103 -31.42 -4.89 95.71
N HIS A 104 -31.31 -5.79 94.73
CA HIS A 104 -32.38 -6.73 94.43
C HIS A 104 -32.47 -7.78 95.55
N MET A 105 -33.67 -7.98 96.10
CA MET A 105 -33.97 -8.99 97.11
C MET A 105 -35.16 -9.83 96.63
N ASP A 106 -35.10 -11.13 96.84
CA ASP A 106 -36.19 -12.04 96.46
C ASP A 106 -37.38 -11.82 97.40
N VAL A 107 -38.51 -11.43 96.84
CA VAL A 107 -39.78 -11.23 97.57
C VAL A 107 -40.56 -12.54 97.53
N GLN A 108 -41.11 -12.96 98.67
CA GLN A 108 -41.89 -14.18 98.78
C GLN A 108 -43.26 -13.99 98.09
N THR A 109 -43.37 -14.49 96.86
CA THR A 109 -44.59 -14.38 96.02
C THR A 109 -45.54 -15.56 96.18
N GLU A 110 -45.45 -16.30 97.28
CA GLU A 110 -46.40 -17.38 97.59
C GLU A 110 -47.68 -16.79 98.19
N THR A 111 -48.83 -17.19 97.67
CA THR A 111 -50.14 -16.66 98.06
C THR A 111 -50.52 -17.13 99.46
N PHE A 112 -50.26 -16.33 100.49
CA PHE A 112 -50.71 -16.58 101.86
C PHE A 112 -52.04 -15.84 102.10
N LEU A 113 -53.16 -16.56 102.16
CA LEU A 113 -54.49 -16.03 102.45
C LEU A 113 -54.88 -16.40 103.89
N GLU A 114 -55.05 -15.40 104.76
CA GLU A 114 -55.75 -15.56 106.04
C GLU A 114 -57.24 -15.20 105.84
N GLU A 115 -58.15 -16.12 106.15
CA GLU A 115 -59.58 -15.85 106.18
C GLU A 115 -59.97 -15.20 107.52
N LEU A 116 -60.39 -13.94 107.51
CA LEU A 116 -61.01 -13.27 108.66
C LEU A 116 -62.49 -13.68 108.78
N THR A 117 -62.83 -14.44 109.82
CA THR A 117 -64.17 -15.02 110.05
C THR A 117 -65.03 -14.25 111.06
N ASP A 118 -65.12 -12.92 110.98
CA ASP A 118 -65.97 -12.16 111.92
C ASP A 118 -67.01 -11.30 111.19
N ARG A 119 -68.29 -11.49 111.55
CA ARG A 119 -69.43 -10.74 110.99
C ARG A 119 -69.62 -9.44 111.80
N PRO A 120 -69.78 -8.27 111.15
CA PRO A 120 -70.07 -7.02 111.86
C PRO A 120 -71.47 -7.05 112.50
N ILE A 121 -71.61 -6.41 113.66
CA ILE A 121 -72.83 -6.38 114.47
C ILE A 121 -73.86 -5.44 113.81
N GLU A 122 -75.03 -5.98 113.48
CA GLU A 122 -76.19 -5.21 113.01
C GLU A 122 -77.02 -4.76 114.21
N VAL A 123 -77.46 -3.48 114.20
CA VAL A 123 -78.27 -2.88 115.26
C VAL A 123 -79.60 -2.44 114.66
N ASP A 124 -80.69 -3.03 115.15
CA ASP A 124 -82.05 -2.68 114.75
C ASP A 124 -82.53 -1.42 115.48
N ALA A 125 -83.15 -0.50 114.73
CA ALA A 125 -83.79 0.71 115.25
C ALA A 125 -85.26 0.73 114.84
N ASP A 126 -86.15 0.56 115.81
CA ASP A 126 -87.60 0.61 115.58
C ASP A 126 -88.11 2.06 115.49
N THR A 127 -88.94 2.34 114.48
CA THR A 127 -89.56 3.65 114.26
C THR A 127 -91.03 3.65 114.69
N GLN A 128 -91.40 4.57 115.58
CA GLN A 128 -92.79 4.83 115.98
C GLN A 128 -93.54 5.58 114.87
N THR A 129 -94.54 4.90 114.28
CA THR A 129 -95.41 5.42 113.22
C THR A 129 -96.54 6.27 113.78
N GLU A 130 -96.48 7.60 113.61
CA GLU A 130 -97.68 8.43 113.53
C GLU A 130 -97.92 8.86 112.08
N ALA A 131 -99.19 8.91 111.67
CA ALA A 131 -99.62 9.27 110.32
C ALA A 131 -99.45 10.78 110.08
N PHE A 132 -98.27 11.18 109.59
CA PHE A 132 -97.96 12.57 109.26
C PHE A 132 -98.74 13.04 108.02
N LEU A 133 -99.56 14.06 108.22
CA LEU A 133 -100.16 14.89 107.17
C LEU A 133 -99.06 15.58 106.34
N ASP A 134 -99.26 15.63 105.02
CA ASP A 134 -98.28 16.11 104.04
C ASP A 134 -97.91 17.58 104.29
N ARG A 135 -96.70 17.81 104.79
CA ARG A 135 -96.15 19.16 105.03
C ARG A 135 -95.57 19.68 103.70
N PRO A 136 -95.89 20.91 103.26
CA PRO A 136 -95.25 21.46 102.07
C PRO A 136 -93.72 21.52 102.27
N PRO A 137 -92.92 21.25 101.22
CA PRO A 137 -91.47 21.19 101.34
C PRO A 137 -90.94 22.51 101.90
N SER A 138 -90.19 22.43 102.99
CA SER A 138 -89.59 23.62 103.62
C SER A 138 -88.63 24.30 102.64
N PRO A 139 -88.66 25.64 102.52
CA PRO A 139 -87.79 26.36 101.60
C PRO A 139 -86.32 26.08 101.90
N LEU A 140 -85.52 25.88 100.84
CA LEU A 140 -84.07 25.67 100.93
C LEU A 140 -83.42 26.88 101.59
N PHE A 141 -82.82 26.68 102.76
CA PHE A 141 -82.03 27.70 103.44
C PHE A 141 -80.68 27.86 102.71
N VAL A 142 -80.51 29.00 102.03
CA VAL A 142 -79.21 29.42 101.48
C VAL A 142 -78.59 30.40 102.48
N PRO A 143 -77.50 30.04 103.19
CA PRO A 143 -76.81 30.95 104.09
C PRO A 143 -76.33 32.20 103.34
N ALA A 144 -76.49 33.38 103.94
CA ALA A 144 -75.88 34.59 103.40
C ALA A 144 -74.36 34.43 103.37
N LYS A 145 -73.71 34.79 102.25
CA LYS A 145 -72.24 34.77 102.16
C LYS A 145 -71.66 35.66 103.26
N SER A 146 -71.02 35.04 104.25
CA SER A 146 -70.30 35.72 105.32
C SER A 146 -68.80 35.54 105.07
N GLY A 147 -68.17 36.59 104.55
CA GLY A 147 -66.74 36.64 104.17
C GLY A 147 -66.47 37.88 103.32
N VAL A 148 -65.25 38.42 103.38
CA VAL A 148 -64.83 39.52 102.50
C VAL A 148 -64.14 38.90 101.29
N ASP A 149 -64.73 39.09 100.10
CA ASP A 149 -64.13 38.63 98.85
C ASP A 149 -62.85 39.42 98.56
N LYS A 150 -61.73 38.71 98.29
CA LYS A 150 -60.46 39.29 97.85
C LYS A 150 -60.07 38.71 96.50
N GLY A 151 -59.86 39.58 95.52
CA GLY A 151 -59.23 39.23 94.25
C GLY A 151 -57.75 39.62 94.27
N THR A 152 -56.88 38.69 93.91
CA THR A 152 -55.46 38.96 93.63
C THR A 152 -55.22 38.77 92.15
N GLN A 153 -54.77 39.82 91.47
CA GLN A 153 -54.34 39.80 90.08
C GLN A 153 -52.85 40.15 90.04
N ILE A 154 -52.08 39.44 89.23
CA ILE A 154 -50.69 39.80 88.95
C ILE A 154 -50.68 40.54 87.61
N ASP A 155 -50.08 41.72 87.59
CA ASP A 155 -49.93 42.52 86.38
C ASP A 155 -48.79 41.95 85.50
N THR A 156 -48.88 42.15 84.19
CA THR A 156 -47.95 41.58 83.19
C THR A 156 -46.48 41.94 83.47
N ASP A 157 -46.23 43.10 84.07
CA ASP A 157 -44.89 43.61 84.34
C ASP A 157 -44.26 43.05 85.64
N GLN A 158 -45.01 42.29 86.45
CA GLN A 158 -44.56 41.80 87.75
C GLN A 158 -43.96 40.38 87.72
N VAL A 159 -44.07 39.65 86.59
CA VAL A 159 -43.61 38.25 86.45
C VAL A 159 -42.36 38.12 85.58
N PHE A 160 -41.95 39.20 84.90
CA PHE A 160 -40.85 39.16 83.95
C PHE A 160 -39.48 39.12 84.63
N ASN A 161 -38.67 38.09 84.32
CA ASN A 161 -37.27 38.01 84.70
C ASN A 161 -36.38 38.10 83.46
N PHE A 162 -35.74 39.25 83.28
CA PHE A 162 -34.88 39.52 82.13
C PHE A 162 -33.75 38.50 81.97
N ASP A 163 -33.07 38.14 83.07
CA ASP A 163 -31.93 37.23 83.04
C ASP A 163 -32.32 35.80 82.67
N ALA A 164 -33.57 35.41 82.90
CA ALA A 164 -34.10 34.12 82.46
C ALA A 164 -34.48 34.15 80.99
N GLU A 165 -35.15 35.22 80.55
CA GLU A 165 -35.72 35.30 79.20
C GLU A 165 -34.69 35.67 78.12
N VAL A 166 -33.62 36.38 78.46
CA VAL A 166 -32.59 36.78 77.50
C VAL A 166 -31.63 35.63 77.13
N LYS A 167 -31.54 34.60 77.97
CA LYS A 167 -30.61 33.48 77.79
C LYS A 167 -30.82 32.72 76.47
N PRO A 168 -32.04 32.29 76.09
CA PRO A 168 -32.26 31.62 74.80
C PRO A 168 -31.94 32.51 73.60
N ILE A 169 -32.21 33.82 73.70
CA ILE A 169 -31.93 34.79 72.63
C ILE A 169 -30.41 34.92 72.43
N LEU A 170 -29.65 35.07 73.51
CA LEU A 170 -28.20 35.16 73.45
C LEU A 170 -27.56 33.86 73.00
N GLU A 171 -28.07 32.71 73.44
CA GLU A 171 -27.57 31.40 73.01
C GLU A 171 -27.72 31.22 71.50
N VAL A 172 -28.89 31.56 70.95
CA VAL A 172 -29.12 31.49 69.50
C VAL A 172 -28.26 32.50 68.75
N LEU A 173 -28.12 33.74 69.26
CA LEU A 173 -27.35 34.78 68.59
C LEU A 173 -25.85 34.44 68.57
N VAL A 174 -25.29 34.03 69.69
CA VAL A 174 -23.88 33.60 69.79
C VAL A 174 -23.64 32.31 69.02
N GLY A 175 -24.54 31.32 69.14
CA GLY A 175 -24.44 30.07 68.42
C GLY A 175 -24.48 30.28 66.90
N LYS A 176 -25.41 31.12 66.41
CA LYS A 176 -25.54 31.39 64.98
C LYS A 176 -24.37 32.20 64.43
N THR A 177 -23.90 33.21 65.17
CA THR A 177 -22.74 34.01 64.75
C THR A 177 -21.48 33.14 64.66
N LEU A 178 -21.19 32.33 65.67
CA LEU A 178 -20.06 31.39 65.64
C LEU A 178 -20.18 30.36 64.51
N GLN A 179 -21.38 29.82 64.27
CA GLN A 179 -21.60 28.87 63.18
C GLN A 179 -21.34 29.50 61.80
N VAL A 180 -21.87 30.70 61.57
CA VAL A 180 -21.70 31.41 60.29
C VAL A 180 -20.23 31.78 60.09
N SER A 181 -19.57 32.35 61.10
CA SER A 181 -18.15 32.70 61.00
C SER A 181 -17.25 31.47 60.78
N MET A 182 -17.57 30.32 61.39
CA MET A 182 -16.82 29.09 61.14
C MET A 182 -16.97 28.61 59.68
N LEU A 183 -18.19 28.65 59.14
CA LEU A 183 -18.44 28.26 57.75
C LEU A 183 -17.72 29.18 56.77
N GLU A 184 -17.73 30.49 57.01
CA GLU A 184 -17.02 31.48 56.18
C GLU A 184 -15.51 31.22 56.18
N VAL A 185 -14.91 30.99 57.35
CA VAL A 185 -13.46 30.68 57.44
C VAL A 185 -13.13 29.38 56.71
N MET A 186 -13.95 28.34 56.86
CA MET A 186 -13.75 27.08 56.15
C MET A 186 -13.85 27.24 54.63
N GLU A 187 -14.81 28.04 54.14
CA GLU A 187 -14.95 28.35 52.72
C GLU A 187 -13.74 29.13 52.19
N GLU A 188 -13.27 30.13 52.93
CA GLU A 188 -12.08 30.90 52.57
C GLU A 188 -10.82 30.01 52.47
N GLU A 189 -10.63 29.10 53.43
CA GLU A 189 -9.53 28.14 53.41
C GLU A 189 -9.63 27.21 52.21
N GLU A 190 -10.81 26.66 51.91
CA GLU A 190 -11.04 25.80 50.75
C GLU A 190 -10.76 26.53 49.43
N LEU A 191 -11.30 27.74 49.26
CA LEU A 191 -11.04 28.58 48.09
C LEU A 191 -9.55 28.89 47.93
N SER A 192 -8.84 29.15 49.05
CA SER A 192 -7.40 29.38 49.02
C SER A 192 -6.63 28.13 48.58
N ALA A 193 -7.04 26.94 49.02
CA ALA A 193 -6.43 25.68 48.65
C ALA A 193 -6.68 25.34 47.17
N ILE A 194 -7.89 25.58 46.67
CA ILE A 194 -8.24 25.38 45.26
C ILE A 194 -7.41 26.31 44.37
N ARG A 195 -7.29 27.61 44.73
CA ARG A 195 -6.47 28.57 43.97
C ARG A 195 -5.01 28.15 43.90
N LYS A 196 -4.40 27.78 45.04
CA LYS A 196 -3.02 27.27 45.08
C LYS A 196 -2.83 26.09 44.14
N ARG A 197 -3.75 25.13 44.16
CA ARG A 197 -3.70 23.96 43.28
C ARG A 197 -3.86 24.33 41.80
N GLN A 198 -4.71 25.29 41.47
CA GLN A 198 -4.86 25.79 40.10
C GLN A 198 -3.57 26.47 39.63
N ASP A 199 -2.99 27.34 40.45
CA ASP A 199 -1.74 28.04 40.13
C ASP A 199 -0.58 27.05 39.91
N GLU A 200 -0.44 26.05 40.78
CA GLU A 200 0.55 24.98 40.62
C GLU A 200 0.34 24.19 39.33
N PHE A 201 -0.90 23.85 39.01
CA PHE A 201 -1.24 23.14 37.77
C PHE A 201 -0.95 23.98 36.53
N GLU A 202 -1.28 25.27 36.54
CA GLU A 202 -0.99 26.18 35.44
C GLU A 202 0.51 26.37 35.24
N GLN A 203 1.28 26.50 36.32
CA GLN A 203 2.73 26.58 36.26
C GLN A 203 3.34 25.32 35.63
N MET A 204 2.92 24.13 36.07
CA MET A 204 3.37 22.86 35.50
C MET A 204 2.98 22.74 34.02
N ARG A 205 1.72 23.03 33.67
CA ARG A 205 1.24 23.01 32.28
C ARG A 205 2.02 23.96 31.39
N ASN A 206 2.29 25.17 31.86
CA ASN A 206 3.04 26.16 31.10
C ASN A 206 4.50 25.73 30.91
N ALA A 207 5.13 25.15 31.93
CA ALA A 207 6.47 24.59 31.81
C ALA A 207 6.53 23.42 30.81
N GLU A 208 5.56 22.50 30.87
CA GLU A 208 5.44 21.38 29.93
C GLU A 208 5.22 21.88 28.49
N LEU A 209 4.34 22.87 28.30
CA LEU A 209 4.06 23.44 26.98
C LEU A 209 5.32 24.06 26.36
N MET A 210 6.11 24.80 27.15
CA MET A 210 7.36 25.40 26.68
C MET A 210 8.39 24.34 26.30
N GLU A 211 8.49 23.25 27.06
CA GLU A 211 9.41 22.15 26.74
C GLU A 211 8.97 21.40 25.48
N VAL A 212 7.67 21.13 25.30
CA VAL A 212 7.13 20.52 24.08
C VAL A 212 7.42 21.39 22.86
N GLN A 213 7.18 22.70 22.95
CA GLN A 213 7.50 23.63 21.85
C GLN A 213 8.99 23.66 21.52
N ARG A 214 9.86 23.61 22.54
CA ARG A 214 11.31 23.52 22.36
C ARG A 214 11.71 22.26 21.58
N LEU A 215 11.17 21.11 21.97
CA LEU A 215 11.44 19.82 21.33
C LEU A 215 10.86 19.76 19.90
N GLU A 216 9.67 20.29 19.68
CA GLU A 216 9.04 20.34 18.36
C GLU A 216 9.83 21.24 17.39
N ALA A 217 10.29 22.40 17.85
CA ALA A 217 11.13 23.28 17.05
C ALA A 217 12.47 22.61 16.69
N GLU A 218 13.09 21.89 17.63
CA GLU A 218 14.31 21.12 17.37
C GLU A 218 14.06 19.98 16.37
N ALA A 219 12.98 19.21 16.54
CA ALA A 219 12.60 18.13 15.64
C ALA A 219 12.33 18.66 14.22
N THR A 220 11.63 19.79 14.11
CA THR A 220 11.34 20.45 12.84
C THR A 220 12.62 20.89 12.14
N ARG A 221 13.58 21.48 12.86
CA ARG A 221 14.89 21.87 12.32
C ARG A 221 15.68 20.66 11.82
N ARG A 222 15.78 19.60 12.64
CA ARG A 222 16.47 18.35 12.28
C ARG A 222 15.82 17.68 11.05
N PHE A 223 14.49 17.68 10.99
CA PHE A 223 13.75 17.14 9.86
C PHE A 223 14.01 17.96 8.58
N ALA A 224 13.94 19.28 8.65
CA ALA A 224 14.23 20.16 7.52
C ALA A 224 15.66 19.96 6.99
N GLU A 225 16.65 19.85 7.87
CA GLU A 225 18.03 19.56 7.49
C GLU A 225 18.16 18.18 6.83
N LYS A 226 17.53 17.14 7.40
CA LYS A 226 17.49 15.79 6.82
C LYS A 226 16.88 15.81 5.42
N GLN A 227 15.76 16.50 5.22
CA GLN A 227 15.13 16.62 3.90
C GLN A 227 16.05 17.34 2.90
N ARG A 228 16.74 18.40 3.32
CA ARG A 228 17.73 19.09 2.48
C ARG A 228 18.86 18.16 2.05
N ARG A 229 19.41 17.36 2.98
CA ARG A 229 20.46 16.37 2.68
C ARG A 229 19.96 15.28 1.73
N ILE A 230 18.75 14.76 1.93
CA ILE A 230 18.14 13.76 1.03
C ILE A 230 17.99 14.34 -0.38
N LYS A 231 17.53 15.59 -0.51
CA LYS A 231 17.39 16.25 -1.82
C LYS A 231 18.74 16.39 -2.53
N GLN A 232 19.76 16.87 -1.82
CA GLN A 232 21.12 16.99 -2.35
C GLN A 232 21.69 15.63 -2.79
N GLU A 233 21.50 14.58 -1.99
CA GLU A 233 22.00 13.25 -2.30
C GLU A 233 21.29 12.62 -3.51
N LYS A 234 19.97 12.84 -3.63
CA LYS A 234 19.20 12.45 -4.82
C LYS A 234 19.71 13.16 -6.07
N GLU A 235 19.93 14.47 -6.00
CA GLU A 235 20.47 15.25 -7.13
C GLU A 235 21.88 14.79 -7.50
N ARG A 236 22.77 14.60 -6.51
CA ARG A 236 24.12 14.06 -6.74
C ARG A 236 24.08 12.70 -7.41
N THR A 237 23.21 11.80 -6.95
CA THR A 237 23.06 10.45 -7.50
C THR A 237 22.54 10.49 -8.93
N ARG A 238 21.55 11.35 -9.23
CA ARG A 238 21.04 11.54 -10.59
C ARG A 238 22.14 12.03 -11.54
N LEU A 239 22.87 13.08 -11.15
CA LEU A 239 23.98 13.61 -11.95
C LEU A 239 25.10 12.58 -12.14
N GLN A 240 25.39 11.77 -11.12
CA GLN A 240 26.37 10.70 -11.23
C GLN A 240 25.93 9.60 -12.21
N GLN A 241 24.65 9.24 -12.25
CA GLN A 241 24.10 8.30 -13.22
C GLN A 241 24.21 8.86 -14.65
N GLU A 242 23.77 10.09 -14.87
CA GLU A 242 23.89 10.76 -16.18
C GLU A 242 25.35 10.84 -16.65
N LEU A 243 26.28 11.14 -15.73
CA LEU A 243 27.71 11.16 -16.05
C LEU A 243 28.24 9.77 -16.40
N LYS A 244 27.86 8.75 -15.63
CA LYS A 244 28.25 7.35 -15.91
C LYS A 244 27.79 6.91 -17.29
N GLU A 245 26.55 7.21 -17.66
CA GLU A 245 25.99 6.91 -18.98
C GLU A 245 26.75 7.65 -20.09
N LYS A 246 27.02 8.95 -19.91
CA LYS A 246 27.80 9.75 -20.88
C LYS A 246 29.22 9.22 -21.06
N VAL A 247 29.88 8.84 -19.96
CA VAL A 247 31.24 8.27 -20.01
C VAL A 247 31.23 6.91 -20.68
N ALA A 248 30.27 6.04 -20.35
CA ALA A 248 30.11 4.73 -20.98
C ALA A 248 29.83 4.82 -22.49
N ALA A 249 28.91 5.71 -22.89
CA ALA A 249 28.62 5.98 -24.29
C ALA A 249 29.84 6.52 -25.03
N ARG A 250 30.61 7.43 -24.42
CA ARG A 250 31.85 7.94 -25.00
C ARG A 250 32.92 6.86 -25.16
N SER A 251 33.12 6.01 -24.14
CA SER A 251 34.09 4.92 -24.23
C SER A 251 33.68 3.90 -25.30
N PHE A 252 32.39 3.57 -25.36
CA PHE A 252 31.84 2.67 -26.37
C PHE A 252 31.98 3.24 -27.79
N ALA A 253 31.62 4.51 -27.99
CA ALA A 253 31.79 5.17 -29.28
C ALA A 253 33.26 5.22 -29.69
N LYS A 254 34.19 5.46 -28.75
CA LYS A 254 35.62 5.46 -29.05
C LYS A 254 36.10 4.08 -29.51
N SER A 255 35.77 3.01 -28.78
CA SER A 255 36.16 1.65 -29.18
C SER A 255 35.48 1.21 -30.48
N TYR A 256 34.21 1.57 -30.67
CA TYR A 256 33.50 1.25 -31.91
C TYR A 256 34.10 1.97 -33.12
N LEU A 257 34.39 3.27 -33.00
CA LEU A 257 34.95 4.06 -34.10
C LEU A 257 36.40 3.67 -34.45
N THR A 258 37.19 3.18 -33.49
CA THR A 258 38.54 2.66 -33.79
C THR A 258 38.48 1.44 -34.69
N ASP A 259 37.52 0.55 -34.43
CA ASP A 259 37.41 -0.72 -35.14
C ASP A 259 36.66 -0.53 -36.47
N LEU A 260 35.66 0.37 -36.50
CA LEU A 260 34.85 0.68 -37.68
C LEU A 260 35.68 1.10 -38.89
N HIS A 261 36.78 1.84 -38.69
CA HIS A 261 37.66 2.20 -39.79
C HIS A 261 38.22 0.93 -40.46
N SER A 262 38.80 0.01 -39.69
CA SER A 262 39.33 -1.24 -40.24
C SER A 262 38.24 -2.06 -40.91
N ASP A 263 37.08 -2.20 -40.28
CA ASP A 263 35.97 -3.00 -40.80
C ASP A 263 35.42 -2.45 -42.12
N VAL A 264 35.25 -1.13 -42.23
CA VAL A 264 34.77 -0.49 -43.47
C VAL A 264 35.80 -0.61 -44.59
N PHE A 265 37.10 -0.46 -44.29
CA PHE A 265 38.14 -0.62 -45.31
C PHE A 265 38.23 -2.07 -45.80
N MET A 266 38.16 -3.05 -44.90
CA MET A 266 38.10 -4.47 -45.27
C MET A 266 36.85 -4.78 -46.10
N ALA A 267 35.67 -4.27 -45.71
CA ALA A 267 34.45 -4.46 -46.48
C ALA A 267 34.51 -3.79 -47.87
N LEU A 268 35.12 -2.61 -48.00
CA LEU A 268 35.33 -1.96 -49.31
C LEU A 268 36.34 -2.71 -50.18
N GLU A 269 37.36 -3.31 -49.57
CA GLU A 269 38.35 -4.15 -50.27
C GLU A 269 37.72 -5.47 -50.75
N GLU A 270 36.94 -6.14 -49.89
CA GLU A 270 36.20 -7.37 -50.25
C GLU A 270 35.13 -7.14 -51.32
N THR A 271 34.43 -6.00 -51.25
CA THR A 271 33.48 -5.60 -52.31
C THR A 271 34.17 -5.11 -53.58
N GLY A 272 35.50 -5.04 -53.57
CA GLY A 272 36.32 -4.71 -54.72
C GLY A 272 36.22 -3.26 -55.15
N HIS A 273 35.89 -2.32 -54.27
CA HIS A 273 35.91 -0.88 -54.58
C HIS A 273 37.32 -0.30 -54.63
N PHE A 274 38.26 -0.90 -53.90
CA PHE A 274 39.68 -0.58 -54.03
C PHE A 274 40.29 -1.41 -55.16
N TYR A 275 40.65 -0.74 -56.25
CA TYR A 275 41.32 -1.36 -57.39
C TYR A 275 42.80 -1.02 -57.37
N ASP A 276 43.63 -1.94 -57.85
CA ASP A 276 45.02 -1.64 -58.19
C ASP A 276 45.02 -0.71 -59.42
N PRO A 277 45.50 0.55 -59.29
CA PRO A 277 45.47 1.53 -60.37
C PRO A 277 46.25 1.02 -61.60
N VAL A 278 47.32 0.25 -61.39
CA VAL A 278 48.13 -0.30 -62.49
C VAL A 278 47.33 -1.34 -63.26
N ARG A 279 46.60 -2.23 -62.57
CA ARG A 279 45.75 -3.22 -63.25
C ARG A 279 44.62 -2.56 -64.04
N LYS A 280 44.05 -1.48 -63.51
CA LYS A 280 42.98 -0.75 -64.17
C LYS A 280 43.46 0.02 -65.40
N GLU A 281 44.58 0.74 -65.30
CA GLU A 281 45.22 1.40 -66.46
C GLU A 281 45.61 0.39 -67.54
N VAL A 282 46.12 -0.78 -67.14
CA VAL A 282 46.42 -1.85 -68.11
C VAL A 282 45.15 -2.36 -68.79
N SER A 283 44.05 -2.52 -68.05
CA SER A 283 42.78 -3.01 -68.58
C SER A 283 42.06 -1.99 -69.47
N ASP A 284 42.04 -0.72 -69.06
CA ASP A 284 41.22 0.33 -69.69
C ASP A 284 41.98 1.04 -70.83
N ASP A 285 43.30 1.22 -70.71
CA ASP A 285 44.09 1.97 -71.70
C ASP A 285 45.01 1.06 -72.53
N PHE A 286 45.82 0.22 -71.87
CA PHE A 286 46.84 -0.58 -72.57
C PHE A 286 46.26 -1.72 -73.40
N LEU A 287 45.32 -2.49 -72.86
CA LEU A 287 44.72 -3.61 -73.59
C LEU A 287 43.96 -3.14 -74.84
N PRO A 288 43.11 -2.09 -74.79
CA PRO A 288 42.49 -1.57 -75.99
C PRO A 288 43.51 -1.05 -77.01
N TRP A 289 44.53 -0.30 -76.57
CA TRP A 289 45.59 0.16 -77.46
C TRP A 289 46.38 -0.98 -78.12
N LEU A 290 46.71 -2.03 -77.36
CA LEU A 290 47.42 -3.21 -77.87
C LEU A 290 46.55 -3.98 -78.86
N MET A 291 45.28 -4.19 -78.54
CA MET A 291 44.34 -4.89 -79.41
C MET A 291 44.12 -4.10 -80.70
N ASP A 292 43.97 -2.77 -80.63
CA ASP A 292 43.87 -1.90 -81.81
C ASP A 292 45.15 -1.95 -82.66
N SER A 293 46.32 -1.88 -82.02
CA SER A 293 47.61 -2.00 -82.73
C SER A 293 47.76 -3.36 -83.42
N VAL A 294 47.38 -4.46 -82.75
CA VAL A 294 47.37 -5.80 -83.36
C VAL A 294 46.40 -5.88 -84.53
N VAL A 295 45.20 -5.29 -84.42
CA VAL A 295 44.25 -5.21 -85.52
C VAL A 295 44.84 -4.43 -86.70
N THR A 296 45.49 -3.29 -86.47
CA THR A 296 46.11 -2.51 -87.56
C THR A 296 47.24 -3.26 -88.27
N GLU A 297 48.06 -4.03 -87.55
CA GLU A 297 49.12 -4.85 -88.15
C GLU A 297 48.52 -6.07 -88.88
N VAL A 298 47.45 -6.67 -88.37
CA VAL A 298 46.75 -7.76 -89.08
C VAL A 298 46.07 -7.22 -90.34
N ASP A 299 45.45 -6.05 -90.29
CA ASP A 299 44.85 -5.38 -91.45
C ASP A 299 45.91 -4.96 -92.47
N SER A 300 47.09 -4.51 -92.04
CA SER A 300 48.21 -4.20 -92.94
C SER A 300 48.69 -5.46 -93.67
N VAL A 301 48.77 -6.59 -92.98
CA VAL A 301 49.13 -7.89 -93.55
C VAL A 301 48.03 -8.40 -94.48
N GLN A 302 46.75 -8.30 -94.09
CA GLN A 302 45.63 -8.70 -94.93
C GLN A 302 45.53 -7.86 -96.20
N THR A 303 45.73 -6.54 -96.11
CA THR A 303 45.75 -5.65 -97.28
C THR A 303 46.95 -5.93 -98.17
N ALA A 304 48.13 -6.22 -97.60
CA ALA A 304 49.30 -6.65 -98.38
C ALA A 304 49.06 -7.99 -99.09
N HIS A 305 48.43 -8.97 -98.43
CA HIS A 305 48.04 -10.24 -99.06
C HIS A 305 47.00 -10.03 -100.16
N ALA A 306 45.96 -9.22 -99.92
CA ALA A 306 44.95 -8.89 -100.94
C ALA A 306 45.57 -8.19 -102.16
N LEU A 307 46.50 -7.25 -101.95
CA LEU A 307 47.23 -6.59 -103.03
C LEU A 307 48.15 -7.57 -103.78
N ALA A 308 48.78 -8.51 -103.08
CA ALA A 308 49.59 -9.56 -103.70
C ALA A 308 48.73 -10.51 -104.55
N ASP A 309 47.56 -10.89 -104.04
CA ASP A 309 46.56 -11.68 -104.78
C ASP A 309 46.02 -10.91 -106.00
N ASP A 310 45.72 -9.61 -105.85
CA ASP A 310 45.33 -8.73 -106.96
C ASP A 310 46.44 -8.61 -108.01
N LEU A 311 47.71 -8.47 -107.59
CA LEU A 311 48.85 -8.47 -108.50
C LEU A 311 49.04 -9.81 -109.21
N LEU A 312 48.86 -10.93 -108.50
CA LEU A 312 48.91 -12.26 -109.08
C LEU A 312 47.77 -12.49 -110.08
N THR A 313 46.56 -12.05 -109.78
CA THR A 313 45.42 -12.15 -110.71
C THR A 313 45.65 -11.30 -111.96
N VAL A 314 46.15 -10.06 -111.84
CA VAL A 314 46.51 -9.21 -112.99
C VAL A 314 47.66 -9.82 -113.80
N ALA A 315 48.68 -10.37 -113.14
CA ALA A 315 49.79 -11.04 -113.82
C ALA A 315 49.32 -12.29 -114.57
N LEU A 316 48.43 -13.09 -113.98
CA LEU A 316 47.80 -14.24 -114.63
C LEU A 316 46.93 -13.81 -115.81
N GLN A 317 46.12 -12.77 -115.66
CA GLN A 317 45.30 -12.21 -116.74
C GLN A 317 46.17 -11.79 -117.93
N LYS A 318 47.27 -11.06 -117.66
CA LYS A 318 48.23 -10.64 -118.67
C LYS A 318 48.99 -11.80 -119.30
N ALA A 319 49.31 -12.84 -118.53
CA ALA A 319 49.93 -14.06 -119.05
C ALA A 319 48.97 -14.82 -119.98
N ILE A 320 47.67 -14.88 -119.65
CA ILE A 320 46.63 -15.44 -120.52
C ILE A 320 46.48 -14.60 -121.79
N GLU A 321 46.48 -13.27 -121.70
CA GLU A 321 46.43 -12.38 -122.87
C GLU A 321 47.66 -12.52 -123.77
N LEU A 322 48.85 -12.62 -123.19
CA LEU A 322 50.10 -12.84 -123.94
C LEU A 322 50.13 -14.23 -124.57
N GLN A 323 49.73 -15.28 -123.85
CA GLN A 323 49.58 -16.62 -124.44
C GLN A 323 48.55 -16.62 -125.57
N ALA A 324 47.41 -15.96 -125.39
CA ALA A 324 46.39 -15.83 -126.43
C ALA A 324 46.91 -15.05 -127.66
N ALA A 325 47.72 -14.02 -127.44
CA ALA A 325 48.38 -13.27 -128.51
C ALA A 325 49.46 -14.11 -129.21
N GLU A 326 50.27 -14.87 -128.48
CA GLU A 326 51.26 -15.80 -129.03
C GLU A 326 50.59 -16.92 -129.82
N THR A 327 49.50 -17.51 -129.33
CA THR A 327 48.72 -18.50 -130.07
C THR A 327 48.07 -17.88 -131.31
N ALA A 328 47.56 -16.65 -131.24
CA ALA A 328 46.99 -15.96 -132.39
C ALA A 328 48.06 -15.63 -133.45
N ILE A 329 49.28 -15.24 -133.04
CA ILE A 329 50.40 -15.04 -133.96
C ILE A 329 50.82 -16.37 -134.59
N PHE A 330 50.89 -17.45 -133.81
CA PHE A 330 51.21 -18.79 -134.30
C PHE A 330 50.14 -19.32 -135.27
N GLU A 331 48.85 -19.14 -134.96
CA GLU A 331 47.74 -19.48 -135.85
C GLU A 331 47.74 -18.62 -137.13
N ALA A 332 48.07 -17.34 -137.05
CA ALA A 332 48.20 -16.46 -138.21
C ALA A 332 49.42 -16.83 -139.09
N GLU A 333 50.55 -17.22 -138.48
CA GLU A 333 51.73 -17.71 -139.19
C GLU A 333 51.44 -19.06 -139.87
N GLN A 334 50.76 -19.99 -139.18
CA GLN A 334 50.29 -21.25 -139.77
C GLN A 334 49.29 -21.01 -140.91
N ALA A 335 48.38 -20.06 -140.77
CA ALA A 335 47.44 -19.68 -141.83
C ALA A 335 48.17 -19.05 -143.04
N ARG A 336 49.21 -18.24 -142.81
CA ARG A 336 50.03 -17.67 -143.89
C ARG A 336 50.83 -18.75 -144.62
N VAL A 337 51.45 -19.68 -143.89
CA VAL A 337 52.18 -20.82 -144.46
C VAL A 337 51.24 -21.79 -145.19
N ALA A 338 50.02 -22.01 -144.68
CA ALA A 338 49.01 -22.82 -145.36
C ALA A 338 48.50 -22.14 -146.65
N ALA A 339 48.34 -20.82 -146.65
CA ALA A 339 47.99 -20.05 -147.84
C ALA A 339 49.14 -20.06 -148.88
N GLU A 340 50.39 -19.96 -148.44
CA GLU A 340 51.57 -20.04 -149.31
C GLU A 340 51.74 -21.45 -149.90
N LYS A 341 51.54 -22.51 -149.10
CA LYS A 341 51.51 -23.90 -149.58
C LYS A 341 50.40 -24.12 -150.60
N LYS A 342 49.17 -23.63 -150.35
CA LYS A 342 48.08 -23.72 -151.32
C LYS A 342 48.41 -22.99 -152.62
N ARG A 343 49.06 -21.82 -152.55
CA ARG A 343 49.45 -21.07 -153.75
C ARG A 343 50.53 -21.80 -154.56
N LEU A 344 51.49 -22.42 -153.88
CA LEU A 344 52.52 -23.25 -154.52
C LEU A 344 51.94 -24.55 -155.08
N GLU A 345 50.97 -25.18 -154.41
CA GLU A 345 50.25 -26.35 -154.93
C GLU A 345 49.40 -25.99 -156.16
N GLU A 346 48.79 -24.80 -156.21
CA GLU A 346 48.10 -24.28 -157.39
C GLU A 346 49.08 -23.99 -158.55
N GLU A 347 50.24 -23.39 -158.28
CA GLU A 347 51.30 -23.15 -159.28
C GLU A 347 51.95 -24.46 -159.77
N GLU A 348 52.13 -25.47 -158.91
CA GLU A 348 52.60 -26.80 -159.30
C GLU A 348 51.53 -27.59 -160.08
N ALA A 349 50.24 -27.47 -159.73
CA ALA A 349 49.16 -28.07 -160.49
C ALA A 349 49.05 -27.48 -161.91
N GLU A 350 49.28 -26.17 -162.09
CA GLU A 350 49.37 -25.57 -163.42
C GLU A 350 50.60 -26.05 -164.21
N ARG A 351 51.76 -26.23 -163.56
CA ARG A 351 52.95 -26.80 -164.21
C ARG A 351 52.78 -28.27 -164.61
N VAL A 352 52.17 -29.09 -163.76
CA VAL A 352 51.90 -30.51 -164.04
C VAL A 352 50.82 -30.67 -165.11
N ALA A 353 49.82 -29.79 -165.18
CA ALA A 353 48.84 -29.78 -166.27
C ALA A 353 49.46 -29.40 -167.64
N LEU A 354 50.45 -28.50 -167.64
CA LEU A 354 51.20 -28.14 -168.85
C LEU A 354 52.26 -29.18 -169.25
N GLU A 355 52.84 -29.91 -168.29
CA GLU A 355 53.83 -30.97 -168.52
C GLU A 355 53.18 -32.32 -168.89
N ALA A 356 51.99 -32.63 -168.37
CA ALA A 356 51.17 -33.78 -168.79
C ALA A 356 50.61 -33.65 -170.23
N ALA A 357 50.52 -32.43 -170.77
CA ALA A 357 50.16 -32.20 -172.17
C ALA A 357 51.34 -32.41 -173.15
N ALA A 358 52.57 -32.57 -172.66
CA ALA A 358 53.79 -32.61 -173.48
C ALA A 358 54.55 -33.96 -173.49
N LEU A 359 54.15 -34.97 -172.68
CA LEU A 359 54.94 -36.21 -172.50
C LEU A 359 54.19 -37.56 -172.59
N GLU A 360 53.16 -37.68 -173.44
CA GLU A 360 52.73 -39.03 -173.90
C GLU A 360 52.35 -39.05 -175.40
N ALA A 361 53.30 -38.55 -176.21
CA ALA A 361 53.38 -38.76 -177.66
C ALA A 361 54.64 -39.57 -178.07
N ALA A 362 55.25 -40.30 -177.14
CA ALA A 362 56.33 -41.29 -177.33
C ALA A 362 56.49 -42.05 -175.99
N GLY A 363 56.45 -43.36 -175.83
CA GLY A 363 56.59 -44.49 -176.73
C GLY A 363 57.67 -45.44 -176.19
N GLY A 364 57.27 -46.58 -175.59
CA GLY A 364 58.02 -47.84 -175.66
C GLY A 364 58.81 -48.34 -174.44
N GLU A 365 58.55 -49.62 -174.12
CA GLU A 365 59.36 -50.66 -173.44
C GLU A 365 59.13 -51.01 -171.95
N GLU A 366 58.84 -52.32 -171.79
CA GLU A 366 58.53 -53.16 -170.62
C GLU A 366 59.83 -53.62 -169.85
N PRO A 367 59.81 -54.69 -169.02
CA PRO A 367 59.15 -54.88 -167.71
C PRO A 367 60.15 -55.39 -166.63
N VAL A 368 59.87 -55.26 -165.33
CA VAL A 368 60.41 -56.19 -164.30
C VAL A 368 59.45 -56.29 -163.11
N ASP A 369 59.18 -57.54 -162.74
CA ASP A 369 58.41 -58.06 -161.61
C ASP A 369 58.84 -57.55 -160.22
N GLY A 370 57.90 -57.54 -159.28
CA GLY A 370 58.18 -57.28 -157.86
C GLY A 370 56.94 -57.38 -156.98
N GLU A 371 56.56 -58.61 -156.66
CA GLU A 371 55.53 -58.99 -155.67
C GLU A 371 55.81 -58.45 -154.25
N GLY A 372 54.73 -58.25 -153.49
CA GLY A 372 54.65 -58.67 -152.09
C GLY A 372 54.76 -57.58 -151.02
N GLY A 373 53.68 -57.42 -150.24
CA GLY A 373 53.72 -56.65 -148.98
C GLY A 373 52.35 -56.31 -148.42
N GLU A 374 51.68 -57.31 -147.86
CA GLU A 374 50.40 -57.25 -147.15
C GLU A 374 50.60 -56.87 -145.66
N GLU A 375 49.50 -56.47 -145.01
CA GLU A 375 49.22 -56.39 -143.55
C GLU A 375 49.58 -55.11 -142.76
N ALA A 376 48.56 -54.27 -142.46
CA ALA A 376 47.83 -54.20 -141.17
C ALA A 376 46.95 -52.95 -141.05
#